data_AF-A0A528CDH1-F1
#
_entry.id   AF-A0A528CDH1-F1
#
_cell.length_a   1.000
_cell.length_b   1.000
_cell.length_c   1.000
_cell.angle_alpha   90.00
_cell.angle_beta   90.00
_cell.angle_gamma   90.00
#
_symmetry.space_group_name_H-M   'P 1'
#
loop_
_entity.id
_entity.type
_entity.pdbx_description
1 polymer ?
#
loop_
_entity_poly.entity_id
_entity_poly.type
_entity_poly.pdbx_seq_one_letter_code
_entity_poly.pdbx_strand_id
1 'polypeptide(L)' 'VRDDSENARRNIRAIALFTTTFTFVISLFIWTGFDNSEPGFQFVEKFAWLDSGISYHMGVDGISMLFVILTT' A
#
# COMPACT_ATOMS: atom_id res chain seq x y z
N VAL A 1 27.60 8.37 -10.32
CA VAL A 1 28.47 8.14 -9.13
C VAL A 1 27.73 7.20 -8.21
N ARG A 2 28.16 5.94 -8.08
CA ARG A 2 27.62 5.03 -7.06
C ARG A 2 28.55 5.13 -5.87
N ASP A 3 28.11 5.82 -4.82
CA ASP A 3 28.88 5.90 -3.59
C ASP A 3 28.66 4.60 -2.79
N ASP A 4 29.67 3.72 -2.81
CA ASP A 4 29.63 2.43 -2.10
C ASP A 4 30.13 2.55 -0.65
N SER A 5 30.17 3.77 -0.09
CA SER A 5 30.60 4.05 1.28
C SER A 5 29.71 3.37 2.35
N GLU A 6 30.31 2.98 3.48
CA GLU A 6 29.60 2.41 4.63
C GLU A 6 28.46 3.32 5.12
N ASN A 7 28.68 4.64 5.07
CA ASN A 7 27.68 5.64 5.45
C ASN A 7 26.50 5.67 4.46
N ALA A 8 26.75 5.60 3.15
CA ALA A 8 25.70 5.53 2.14
C ALA A 8 24.84 4.26 2.33
N ARG A 9 25.47 3.10 2.58
CA ARG A 9 24.75 1.84 2.86
C ARG A 9 23.88 1.94 4.12
N ARG A 10 24.39 2.56 5.18
CA ARG A 10 23.63 2.79 6.42
C ARG A 10 22.42 3.69 6.18
N ASN A 11 22.60 4.79 5.45
CA ASN A 11 21.51 5.71 5.14
C ASN A 11 20.42 5.05 4.28
N ILE A 12 20.81 4.25 3.27
CA ILE A 12 19.85 3.50 2.44
C ILE A 12 19.02 2.55 3.31
N ARG A 13 19.66 1.78 4.21
CA ARG A 13 18.95 0.88 5.13
C ARG A 13 18.02 1.64 6.08
N ALA A 14 18.45 2.77 6.62
CA ALA A 14 17.65 3.59 7.52
C ALA A 14 16.41 4.16 6.81
N ILE A 15 16.57 4.67 5.59
CA ILE A 15 15.46 5.19 4.78
C ILE A 15 14.52 4.06 4.38
N ALA A 16 15.04 2.91 3.95
CA ALA A 16 14.23 1.75 3.61
C ALA A 16 13.38 1.30 4.81
N LEU A 17 14.00 1.13 5.98
CA LEU A 17 13.31 0.75 7.22
C LEU A 17 12.24 1.77 7.60
N PHE A 18 12.58 3.06 7.58
CA PHE A 18 11.62 4.13 7.88
C PHE A 18 10.43 4.11 6.92
N THR A 19 10.69 3.93 5.63
CA THR A 19 9.65 3.89 4.59
C THR A 19 8.73 2.69 4.78
N THR A 20 9.27 1.50 5.02
CA THR A 20 8.47 0.28 5.27
C THR A 20 7.66 0.38 6.56
N THR A 21 8.25 0.91 7.64
CA THR A 21 7.51 1.11 8.89
C THR A 21 6.40 2.13 8.71
N PHE A 22 6.64 3.21 7.96
CA PHE A 22 5.63 4.20 7.67
C PHE A 22 4.47 3.62 6.85
N THR A 23 4.75 2.84 5.80
CA THR A 23 3.71 2.17 5.00
C THR A 23 2.92 1.15 5.81
N PHE A 24 3.57 0.42 6.72
CA PHE A 24 2.91 -0.51 7.64
C PHE A 24 1.97 0.20 8.64
N VAL A 25 2.40 1.35 9.18
CA VAL A 25 1.51 2.14 10.06
C VAL A 25 0.28 2.64 9.32
N ILE A 26 0.43 3.08 8.07
CA ILE A 26 -0.70 3.48 7.23
C ILE A 26 -1.66 2.31 6.99
N SER A 27 -1.16 1.10 6.71
CA SER A 27 -2.03 -0.06 6.49
C SER A 27 -2.85 -0.42 7.73
N LEU A 28 -2.30 -0.25 8.94
CA LEU A 28 -3.07 -0.41 10.19
C LEU A 28 -4.19 0.64 10.34
N PHE A 29 -3.96 1.89 9.92
CA PHE A 29 -5.03 2.90 9.91
C PHE A 29 -6.15 2.55 8.94
N ILE A 30 -5.81 2.04 7.75
CA ILE A 30 -6.81 1.56 6.78
C ILE A 30 -7.59 0.38 7.37
N TRP A 31 -6.92 -0.52 8.10
CA TRP A 31 -7.57 -1.66 8.76
C TRP A 31 -8.58 -1.26 9.84
N THR A 32 -8.22 -0.30 10.69
CA THR A 32 -9.14 0.20 11.72
C THR A 32 -10.28 1.03 11.14
N GLY A 33 -10.09 1.65 9.97
CA GLY A 33 -11.14 2.37 9.23
C GLY A 33 -12.02 1.51 8.33
N PHE A 34 -11.72 0.22 8.15
CA PHE A 34 -12.51 -0.69 7.31
C PHE A 34 -13.77 -1.16 8.05
N ASP A 35 -14.95 -0.88 7.49
CA ASP A 35 -16.21 -1.31 8.09
C ASP A 35 -16.56 -2.74 7.64
N ASN A 36 -16.41 -3.72 8.54
CA ASN A 36 -16.77 -5.11 8.26
C ASN A 36 -18.29 -5.36 8.17
N SER A 37 -19.11 -4.38 8.55
CA SER A 37 -20.57 -4.48 8.54
C SER A 37 -21.17 -4.14 7.18
N GLU A 38 -20.43 -3.44 6.31
CA GLU A 38 -20.86 -3.08 4.96
C GLU A 38 -20.33 -4.14 3.96
N PRO A 39 -21.21 -5.00 3.41
CA PRO A 39 -20.80 -6.00 2.44
C PRO A 39 -20.46 -5.34 1.10
N GLY A 40 -19.17 -5.27 0.76
CA GLY A 40 -18.72 -4.75 -0.54
C GLY A 40 -17.23 -4.42 -0.58
N PHE A 41 -16.78 -3.92 -1.72
CA PHE A 41 -15.44 -3.35 -1.86
C PHE A 41 -15.43 -1.92 -1.29
N GLN A 42 -14.48 -1.63 -0.40
CA GLN A 42 -14.21 -0.30 0.13
C GLN A 42 -12.94 0.25 -0.51
N PHE A 43 -12.70 1.56 -0.36
CA PHE A 43 -11.56 2.26 -0.98
C PHE A 43 -11.48 2.01 -2.50
N VAL A 44 -12.64 2.12 -3.18
CA VAL A 44 -12.75 1.79 -4.61
C VAL A 44 -12.24 2.94 -5.46
N GLU A 45 -11.19 2.68 -6.23
CA GLU A 45 -10.66 3.58 -7.24
C GLU A 45 -11.01 3.06 -8.64
N LYS A 46 -11.66 3.91 -9.43
CA LYS A 46 -12.06 3.61 -10.80
C LYS A 46 -11.41 4.62 -11.72
N PHE A 47 -10.49 4.16 -12.56
CA PHE A 47 -9.85 5.00 -13.55
C PHE A 47 -10.07 4.43 -14.95
N ALA A 48 -10.51 5.26 -15.90
CA ALA A 48 -10.57 4.88 -17.30
C ALA A 48 -9.13 4.84 -17.84
N TRP A 49 -8.57 3.65 -17.98
CA TRP A 49 -7.17 3.50 -18.39
C TRP A 49 -7.02 3.71 -19.90
N LEU A 50 -7.93 3.12 -20.69
CA LEU A 50 -7.98 3.28 -22.13
C LEU A 50 -9.39 3.68 -22.56
N ASP A 51 -9.47 4.63 -23.49
CA ASP A 51 -10.72 5.11 -24.12
C ASP A 51 -11.45 4.02 -24.93
N SER A 52 -10.95 2.78 -24.87
CA SER A 52 -11.48 1.56 -25.51
C SER A 52 -12.34 0.70 -24.59
N GLY A 53 -12.87 1.24 -23.49
CA GLY A 53 -13.76 0.52 -22.57
C GLY A 53 -13.07 -0.32 -21.49
N ILE A 54 -11.76 -0.20 -21.32
CA ILE A 54 -11.01 -0.87 -20.23
C ILE A 54 -10.82 0.12 -19.09
N SER A 55 -11.34 -0.24 -17.90
CA SER A 55 -11.19 0.56 -16.68
C SER A 55 -10.38 -0.21 -15.64
N TYR A 56 -9.47 0.52 -14.98
CA TYR A 56 -8.84 0.06 -13.76
C TYR A 56 -9.85 0.19 -12.62
N HIS A 57 -10.25 -0.94 -12.06
CA HIS A 57 -11.10 -1.04 -10.88
C HIS A 57 -10.28 -1.68 -9.77
N MET A 58 -9.84 -0.87 -8.81
CA MET A 58 -9.21 -1.34 -7.58
C MET A 58 -10.16 -1.11 -6.43
N GLY A 59 -10.25 -2.07 -5.52
CA GLY A 59 -10.99 -1.93 -4.27
C GLY A 59 -10.48 -2.98 -3.31
N VAL A 60 -10.76 -2.78 -2.02
CA VAL A 60 -10.33 -3.69 -0.97
C VAL A 60 -11.56 -4.32 -0.32
N ASP A 61 -11.59 -5.64 -0.21
CA ASP A 61 -12.58 -6.40 0.55
C ASP A 61 -11.98 -6.92 1.87
N GLY A 62 -12.80 -7.57 2.70
CA GLY A 62 -12.37 -8.05 4.02
C GLY A 62 -11.18 -9.03 3.98
N ILE A 63 -11.05 -9.82 2.91
CA ILE A 63 -9.91 -10.75 2.74
C ILE A 63 -8.68 -10.02 2.22
N SER A 64 -8.84 -9.13 1.23
CA SER A 64 -7.79 -8.31 0.64
C SER A 64 -7.14 -7.40 1.68
N MET A 65 -7.91 -6.92 2.67
CA MET A 65 -7.37 -6.16 3.80
C MET A 65 -6.29 -6.92 4.58
N LEU A 66 -6.46 -8.22 4.79
CA LEU A 66 -5.45 -9.06 5.47
C LEU A 66 -4.16 -9.15 4.64
N PHE A 67 -4.28 -9.23 3.32
CA PHE A 67 -3.13 -9.26 2.42
C PHE A 67 -2.39 -7.92 2.36
N VAL A 68 -3.10 -6.79 2.48
CA VAL A 68 -2.49 -5.46 2.55
C VAL A 68 -1.59 -5.37 3.78
N ILE A 69 -2.08 -5.73 4.96
CA ILE A 69 -1.30 -5.70 6.22
C ILE A 69 -0.12 -6.68 6.17
N LEU A 70 -0.28 -7.83 5.52
CA LEU A 70 0.79 -8.83 5.38
C LEU A 70 1.94 -8.35 4.47
N THR A 71 1.64 -7.50 3.48
CA THR A 71 2.60 -7.11 2.44
C THR A 71 3.34 -5.80 2.77
N THR A 72 2.70 -4.90 3.52
CA THR A 72 3.28 -3.62 3.98
C THR A 72 4.16 -3.79 5.20
#